data_AF-A0A4Q9MNX4-F1
#
_entry.id   AF-A0A4Q9MNX4-F1
#
_cell.length_a   1.000
_cell.length_b   1.000
_cell.length_c   1.000
_cell.angle_alpha   90.00
_cell.angle_beta   90.00
_cell.angle_gamma   90.00
#
_symmetry.space_group_name_H-M   'P 1'
#
loop_
_entity.id
_entity.type
_entity.pdbx_description
1 polymer ?
#
loop_
_entity_poly.entity_id
_entity_poly.type
_entity_poly.pdbx_seq_one_letter_code
_entity_poly.pdbx_strand_id
1 'polypeptide(L)'
;MQPTLIRRQLGGLVPPKVATPSLLSSGTGAGLGPLVNFYSKLPKGPAPTSAGGIKARFFNGKNASAAPLLFGILAIFSLGYTIDYQSASDSLF
;
A
#
# COMPACT_ATOMS: atom_id res chain seq x y z
N MET A 1 -55.57 -1.18 -13.72
CA MET A 1 -54.13 -1.14 -13.37
C MET A 1 -53.79 -2.43 -12.64
N GLN A 2 -52.81 -3.21 -13.10
CA GLN A 2 -52.53 -4.57 -12.60
C GLN A 2 -51.22 -4.61 -11.78
N PRO A 3 -51.25 -4.29 -10.47
CA PRO A 3 -50.05 -4.10 -9.65
C PRO A 3 -49.26 -5.39 -9.40
N THR A 4 -49.89 -6.56 -9.52
CA THR A 4 -49.27 -7.88 -9.31
C THR A 4 -48.35 -8.28 -10.45
N LEU A 5 -48.67 -7.90 -11.70
CA LEU A 5 -47.84 -8.19 -12.87
C LEU A 5 -46.51 -7.44 -12.81
N ILE A 6 -46.55 -6.16 -12.43
CA ILE A 6 -45.37 -5.31 -12.25
C ILE A 6 -44.47 -5.87 -11.15
N ARG A 7 -45.05 -6.30 -10.02
CA ARG A 7 -44.30 -6.92 -8.92
C ARG A 7 -43.61 -8.22 -9.33
N ARG A 8 -44.24 -9.05 -10.17
CA ARG A 8 -43.65 -10.30 -10.66
C ARG A 8 -42.50 -10.03 -11.65
N GLN A 9 -42.63 -9.02 -12.50
CA GLN A 9 -41.55 -8.60 -13.40
C GLN A 9 -40.31 -8.07 -12.63
N LEU A 10 -40.50 -7.49 -11.46
CA LEU A 10 -39.43 -6.99 -10.59
C LEU A 10 -38.87 -8.05 -9.61
N GLY A 11 -39.46 -9.25 -9.55
CA GLY A 11 -39.10 -10.30 -8.59
C GLY A 11 -37.71 -10.94 -8.79
N GLY A 12 -37.09 -10.76 -9.96
CA GLY A 12 -35.72 -11.18 -10.25
C GLY A 12 -34.68 -10.06 -10.16
N LEU A 13 -35.10 -8.83 -9.87
CA LEU A 13 -34.20 -7.66 -9.80
C LEU A 13 -33.28 -7.72 -8.58
N VAL A 14 -33.79 -8.28 -7.47
CA VAL A 14 -33.01 -8.53 -6.27
C VAL A 14 -32.76 -10.03 -6.22
N PRO A 15 -31.50 -10.49 -6.39
CA PRO A 15 -31.21 -11.90 -6.31
C PRO A 15 -31.63 -12.44 -4.93
N PRO A 16 -32.20 -13.66 -4.86
CA PRO A 16 -32.56 -14.27 -3.59
C PRO A 16 -31.31 -14.40 -2.72
N LYS A 17 -31.50 -14.60 -1.41
CA LYS A 17 -30.43 -14.70 -0.42
C LYS A 17 -29.65 -16.03 -0.59
N VAL A 18 -28.95 -16.18 -1.72
CA VAL A 18 -27.99 -17.25 -1.96
C VAL A 18 -26.80 -16.96 -1.05
N ALA A 19 -26.29 -17.99 -0.35
CA ALA A 19 -25.11 -17.87 0.49
C ALA A 19 -24.03 -17.06 -0.25
N THR A 20 -23.43 -16.11 0.45
CA THR A 20 -22.51 -15.04 0.02
C THR A 20 -21.95 -15.25 -1.41
N PRO A 21 -22.10 -14.29 -2.35
CA PRO A 21 -21.67 -14.45 -3.74
C PRO A 21 -20.20 -14.85 -3.92
N SER A 22 -19.37 -14.69 -2.89
CA SER A 22 -18.00 -15.19 -2.80
C SER A 22 -17.87 -16.73 -2.82
N LEU A 23 -18.92 -17.48 -2.49
CA LEU A 23 -18.95 -18.95 -2.57
C LEU A 23 -19.35 -19.48 -3.95
N LEU A 24 -19.93 -18.63 -4.80
CA LEU A 24 -20.43 -18.99 -6.14
C LEU A 24 -19.35 -18.91 -7.23
N SER A 25 -18.07 -18.84 -6.87
CA SER A 25 -17.00 -18.94 -7.87
C SER A 25 -17.00 -20.35 -8.46
N SER A 26 -17.59 -20.47 -9.66
CA SER A 26 -17.67 -21.69 -10.47
C SER A 26 -16.33 -22.09 -11.09
N GLY A 27 -15.22 -21.49 -10.65
CA GLY A 27 -13.87 -21.83 -11.09
C GLY A 27 -13.32 -23.02 -10.29
N THR A 28 -12.73 -23.98 -11.01
CA THR A 28 -11.93 -25.07 -10.45
C THR A 28 -10.86 -24.53 -9.50
N GLY A 29 -11.14 -24.53 -8.19
CA GLY A 29 -10.21 -24.05 -7.16
C GLY A 29 -10.80 -23.19 -6.04
N ALA A 30 -12.07 -22.74 -6.15
CA ALA A 30 -12.69 -21.90 -5.11
C ALA A 30 -12.72 -22.57 -3.71
N GLY A 31 -12.87 -23.90 -3.65
CA GLY A 31 -12.78 -24.67 -2.41
C GLY A 31 -11.36 -24.94 -1.90
N LEU A 32 -10.33 -24.71 -2.72
CA LEU A 32 -8.92 -24.96 -2.37
C LEU A 32 -8.24 -23.74 -1.74
N GLY A 33 -8.84 -22.54 -1.84
CA GLY A 33 -8.31 -21.30 -1.23
C GLY A 33 -7.99 -21.43 0.26
N PRO A 34 -8.87 -22.01 1.10
CA PRO A 34 -8.57 -22.25 2.51
C PRO A 34 -7.37 -23.20 2.74
N LEU A 35 -7.22 -24.24 1.92
CA LEU A 35 -6.11 -25.19 2.00
C LEU A 35 -4.79 -24.52 1.58
N VAL A 36 -4.78 -23.79 0.46
CA VAL A 36 -3.59 -23.03 0.01
C VAL A 36 -3.21 -21.98 1.05
N ASN A 37 -4.18 -21.28 1.64
CA ASN A 37 -3.96 -20.28 2.68
C ASN A 37 -3.39 -20.90 3.96
N PHE A 38 -3.88 -22.09 4.36
CA PHE A 38 -3.34 -22.85 5.48
C PHE A 38 -1.87 -23.22 5.22
N TYR A 39 -1.57 -23.85 4.07
CA TYR A 39 -0.20 -24.26 3.75
C TYR A 39 0.75 -23.08 3.53
N SER A 40 0.26 -21.96 2.99
CA SER A 40 1.04 -20.73 2.80
C SER A 40 1.45 -20.08 4.11
N LYS A 41 0.70 -20.33 5.20
CA LYS A 41 0.88 -19.71 6.52
C LYS A 41 1.53 -20.63 7.55
N LEU A 42 1.94 -21.86 7.20
CA LEU A 42 2.78 -22.64 8.11
C LEU A 42 3.95 -21.78 8.59
N PRO A 43 4.38 -21.91 9.85
CA PRO A 43 5.49 -21.12 10.40
C PRO A 43 6.72 -21.29 9.50
N LYS A 44 6.95 -20.29 8.67
CA LYS A 44 8.19 -20.13 7.92
C LYS A 44 9.17 -19.46 8.88
N GLY A 45 10.45 -19.79 8.75
CA GLY A 45 11.49 -19.04 9.43
C GLY A 45 11.36 -17.53 9.16
N PRO A 46 12.04 -16.68 9.95
CA PRO A 46 11.99 -15.23 9.74
C PRO A 46 12.28 -14.91 8.28
N ALA A 47 11.39 -14.13 7.67
CA ALA A 47 11.55 -13.74 6.27
C ALA A 47 12.93 -13.08 6.08
N PRO A 48 13.67 -13.42 5.00
CA PRO A 48 14.98 -12.83 4.77
C PRO A 48 14.82 -11.31 4.71
N THR A 49 15.64 -10.60 5.49
CA THR A 49 15.66 -9.14 5.42
C THR A 49 16.17 -8.76 4.04
N SER A 50 15.29 -8.17 3.23
CA SER A 50 15.67 -7.66 1.91
C SER A 50 16.86 -6.72 2.09
N ALA A 51 17.94 -6.95 1.35
CA ALA A 51 19.13 -6.10 1.35
C ALA A 51 18.75 -4.72 0.79
N GLY A 52 18.20 -3.87 1.65
CA GLY A 52 17.64 -2.60 1.22
C GLY A 52 18.69 -1.49 1.23
N GLY A 53 18.60 -0.62 0.23
CA GLY A 53 19.41 0.59 0.13
C GLY A 53 19.09 1.62 1.22
N ILE A 54 19.24 2.91 0.90
CA ILE A 54 19.06 4.03 1.83
C ILE A 54 17.71 3.95 2.58
N LYS A 55 16.65 3.48 1.91
CA LYS A 55 15.32 3.24 2.53
C LYS A 55 15.37 2.24 3.68
N ALA A 56 16.03 1.09 3.55
CA ALA A 56 16.08 0.12 4.66
C ALA A 56 17.01 0.56 5.79
N ARG A 57 18.01 1.40 5.50
CA ARG A 57 18.96 1.90 6.49
C ARG A 57 18.40 3.00 7.38
N PHE A 58 17.49 3.83 6.87
CA PHE A 58 17.01 5.01 7.60
C PHE A 58 15.50 5.15 7.71
N PHE A 59 14.70 4.41 6.93
CA PHE A 59 13.26 4.63 6.83
C PHE A 59 12.41 3.41 7.22
N ASN A 60 12.99 2.21 7.34
CA ASN A 60 12.22 1.00 7.61
C ASN A 60 12.47 0.41 9.00
N GLY A 61 11.38 -0.02 9.65
CA GLY A 61 11.40 -0.86 10.85
C GLY A 61 12.22 -0.26 12.00
N LYS A 62 13.04 -1.11 12.63
CA LYS A 62 13.91 -0.73 13.76
C LYS A 62 14.96 0.35 13.42
N ASN A 63 15.26 0.55 12.15
CA ASN A 63 16.24 1.53 11.68
C ASN A 63 15.58 2.85 11.21
N ALA A 64 14.26 3.00 11.41
CA ALA A 64 13.58 4.25 11.13
C ALA A 64 14.16 5.36 12.04
N SER A 65 14.79 6.35 11.43
CA SER A 65 15.53 7.40 12.13
C SER A 65 15.25 8.77 11.52
N ALA A 66 15.37 9.82 12.34
CA ALA A 66 15.27 11.22 11.91
C ALA A 66 16.54 11.70 11.16
N ALA A 67 17.59 10.87 11.05
CA ALA A 67 18.83 11.24 10.39
C ALA A 67 18.65 11.80 8.96
N PRO A 68 17.81 11.23 8.07
CA PRO A 68 17.58 11.79 6.74
C PRO A 68 16.96 13.19 6.75
N LEU A 69 16.14 13.52 7.75
CA LEU A 69 15.60 14.86 7.90
C LEU A 69 16.71 15.85 8.28
N LEU A 70 17.57 15.48 9.23
CA LEU A 70 18.71 16.31 9.62
C LEU A 70 19.69 16.52 8.45
N PHE A 71 19.99 15.46 7.68
CA PHE A 71 20.79 15.59 6.48
C PHE A 71 20.14 16.50 5.44
N GLY A 72 18.81 16.42 5.25
CA GLY A 72 18.07 17.32 4.36
C GLY A 72 18.18 18.78 4.80
N ILE A 73 17.99 19.06 6.09
CA ILE A 73 18.17 20.40 6.67
C ILE A 73 19.59 20.91 6.39
N LEU A 74 20.62 20.13 6.77
CA LEU A 74 22.01 20.52 6.57
C LEU A 74 22.37 20.73 5.10
N ALA A 75 21.81 19.92 4.18
CA ALA A 75 22.02 20.08 2.76
C ALA A 75 21.44 21.41 2.25
N ILE A 76 20.21 21.76 2.67
CA ILE A 76 19.57 23.02 2.29
C ILE A 76 20.34 24.22 2.86
N PHE A 77 20.71 24.17 4.14
CA PHE A 77 21.49 25.25 4.77
C PHE A 77 22.85 25.44 4.12
N SER A 78 23.60 24.36 3.87
CA SER A 78 24.91 24.42 3.22
C SER A 78 24.81 24.98 1.79
N LEU A 79 23.78 24.54 1.04
CA LEU A 79 23.54 25.03 -0.30
C LEU A 79 23.17 26.53 -0.29
N GLY A 80 22.27 26.93 0.60
CA GLY A 80 21.87 28.32 0.77
C GLY A 80 23.05 29.22 1.15
N TYR A 81 23.88 28.79 2.11
CA TYR A 81 25.09 29.52 2.51
C TYR A 81 26.07 29.70 1.36
N THR A 82 26.24 28.68 0.52
CA THR A 82 27.13 28.76 -0.65
C THR A 82 26.62 29.76 -1.69
N ILE A 83 25.30 29.76 -1.95
CA ILE A 83 24.66 30.72 -2.87
C ILE A 83 24.79 32.14 -2.32
N ASP A 84 24.49 32.34 -1.03
CA ASP A 84 24.58 33.63 -0.37
C ASP A 84 26.00 34.21 -0.49
N TYR A 85 27.02 33.39 -0.23
CA TYR A 85 28.43 33.79 -0.35
C TYR A 85 28.79 34.26 -1.76
N GLN A 86 28.33 33.55 -2.79
CA GLN A 86 28.58 33.94 -4.18
C GLN A 86 27.82 35.22 -4.56
N SER A 87 26.54 35.33 -4.18
CA SER A 87 25.73 36.51 -4.47
C SER A 87 26.24 37.77 -3.77
N ALA A 88 26.72 37.64 -2.52
CA ALA A 88 27.35 38.72 -1.78
C ALA A 88 28.66 39.17 -2.46
N SER A 89 29.45 38.24 -2.99
CA SER A 89 30.68 38.57 -3.72
C SER A 89 30.40 39.31 -5.04
N ASP A 90 29.33 38.99 -5.75
CA ASP A 90 28.92 39.69 -6.98
C ASP A 90 28.42 41.13 -6.71
N SER A 91 27.90 41.40 -5.51
CA SER A 91 27.36 42.72 -5.14
C SER A 91 28.42 43.76 -4.72
N LEU A 92 29.69 43.35 -4.60
CA LEU A 92 30.81 44.19 -4.16
C LEU A 92 31.69 44.69 -5.31
N PHE A 93 31.30 44.44 -6.57
CA PHE A 93 31.88 44.98 -7.80
C PHE A 93 30.81 45.66 -8.66
#